data_AF-R5JIB4-F1
#
_entry.id   AF-R5JIB4-F1
#
_cell.length_a   1.000
_cell.length_b   1.000
_cell.length_c   1.000
_cell.angle_alpha   90.00
_cell.angle_beta   90.00
_cell.angle_gamma   90.00
#
_symmetry.space_group_name_H-M   'P 1'
#
loop_
_entity.id
_entity.type
_entity.pdbx_description
1 polymer ?
#
loop_
_entity_poly.entity_id
_entity_poly.type
_entity_poly.pdbx_seq_one_letter_code
_entity_poly.pdbx_strand_id
1 'polypeptide(L)'
;MKNGKYLQQHLKYNYTYDDKGNVSQKEVLKWNEITKVFEKQYCLNITYNAQETSIEYTAWDNKTGAYSDSRAKAVYQTTNAGQGFNYLSYEWNKKENNWNLAKEHAILYGDNALMADK
;
A
#
# COMPACT_ATOMS: atom_id res chain seq x y z
N MET A 1 35.75 -6.49 7.09
CA MET A 1 34.72 -5.82 6.26
C MET A 1 34.26 -6.81 5.19
N LYS A 2 32.95 -7.02 5.01
CA LYS A 2 32.43 -7.90 3.94
C LYS A 2 32.58 -7.16 2.61
N ASN A 3 33.65 -7.44 1.86
CA ASN A 3 33.79 -7.05 0.45
C ASN A 3 32.53 -7.54 -0.28
N GLY A 4 31.85 -6.67 -1.04
CA GLY A 4 30.52 -6.84 -1.66
C GLY A 4 30.33 -7.99 -2.66
N LYS A 5 30.85 -9.18 -2.35
CA LYS A 5 30.78 -10.42 -3.10
C LYS A 5 29.62 -11.33 -2.66
N TYR A 6 28.86 -10.94 -1.63
CA TYR A 6 27.82 -11.77 -1.04
C TYR A 6 26.49 -11.03 -0.96
N LEU A 7 25.40 -11.75 -1.25
CA LEU A 7 24.04 -11.28 -1.00
C LEU A 7 23.84 -11.02 0.48
N GLN A 8 23.12 -9.95 0.80
CA GLN A 8 22.81 -9.56 2.16
C GLN A 8 21.29 -9.57 2.36
N GLN A 9 20.87 -10.04 3.52
CA GLN A 9 19.48 -9.96 3.93
C GLN A 9 19.10 -8.49 4.11
N HIS A 10 17.96 -8.10 3.56
CA HIS A 10 17.50 -6.71 3.64
C HIS A 10 16.02 -6.64 3.99
N LEU A 11 15.18 -7.18 3.12
CA LEU A 11 13.74 -7.29 3.32
C LEU A 11 13.30 -8.72 3.08
N LYS A 12 12.26 -9.12 3.81
CA LYS A 12 11.49 -10.34 3.57
C LYS A 12 10.04 -9.95 3.38
N TYR A 13 9.40 -10.58 2.40
CA TYR A 13 7.98 -10.40 2.12
C TYR A 13 7.26 -11.74 2.34
N ASN A 14 6.18 -11.70 3.11
CA ASN A 14 5.23 -12.81 3.20
C ASN A 14 3.92 -12.37 2.56
N TYR A 15 3.31 -13.27 1.79
CA TYR A 15 2.08 -12.99 1.06
C TYR A 15 0.98 -13.90 1.56
N THR A 16 -0.17 -13.30 1.85
CA THR A 16 -1.42 -14.00 2.10
C THR A 16 -2.31 -13.80 0.88
N TYR A 17 -3.09 -14.83 0.56
CA TYR A 17 -3.96 -14.84 -0.60
C TYR A 17 -5.43 -14.97 -0.16
N ASP A 18 -6.34 -14.36 -0.91
CA ASP A 18 -7.78 -14.58 -0.76
C ASP A 18 -8.21 -15.91 -1.42
N ASP A 19 -9.48 -16.28 -1.27
CA ASP A 19 -10.05 -17.51 -1.84
C ASP A 19 -10.03 -17.55 -3.38
N LYS A 20 -9.76 -16.42 -4.04
CA LYS A 20 -9.63 -16.29 -5.49
C LYS A 20 -8.16 -16.32 -5.94
N GLY A 21 -7.21 -16.43 -5.01
CA GLY A 21 -5.78 -16.42 -5.28
C GLY A 21 -5.17 -15.04 -5.49
N ASN A 22 -5.89 -13.95 -5.21
CA ASN A 22 -5.31 -12.60 -5.22
C ASN A 22 -4.54 -12.36 -3.93
N VAL A 23 -3.52 -11.49 -3.96
CA VAL A 23 -2.80 -11.09 -2.74
C VAL A 23 -3.72 -10.25 -1.87
N SER A 24 -4.12 -10.77 -0.71
CA SER A 24 -4.92 -10.05 0.29
C SER A 24 -4.07 -9.31 1.32
N GLN A 25 -2.84 -9.78 1.55
CA GLN A 25 -1.89 -9.10 2.43
C GLN A 25 -0.45 -9.30 1.96
N LYS A 26 0.35 -8.24 2.06
CA LYS A 26 1.82 -8.28 1.95
C LYS A 26 2.45 -7.82 3.26
N GLU A 27 2.95 -8.76 4.05
CA GLU A 27 3.73 -8.48 5.25
C GLU A 27 5.17 -8.13 4.87
N VAL A 28 5.71 -7.06 5.46
CA VAL A 28 7.09 -6.62 5.26
C VAL A 28 7.87 -6.75 6.56
N LEU A 29 8.97 -7.48 6.49
CA LEU A 29 9.96 -7.60 7.56
C LEU A 29 11.30 -7.05 7.09
N LYS A 30 12.02 -6.39 7.99
CA LYS A 30 13.35 -5.83 7.74
C LYS A 30 14.40 -6.59 8.53
N TRP A 31 15.51 -6.90 7.87
CA TRP A 31 16.65 -7.52 8.52
C TRP A 31 17.30 -6.55 9.51
N ASN A 32 17.43 -6.97 10.76
CA ASN A 32 18.18 -6.24 11.77
C ASN A 32 19.61 -6.78 11.83
N GLU A 33 20.57 -5.94 11.44
CA GLU A 33 21.99 -6.32 11.41
C GLU A 33 22.62 -6.52 12.79
N ILE A 34 22.01 -6.04 13.86
CA ILE A 34 22.51 -6.23 15.23
C ILE A 34 22.01 -7.57 15.77
N THR A 35 20.70 -7.80 15.72
CA THR A 35 20.06 -8.99 16.30
C THR A 35 20.08 -10.20 15.37
N LYS A 36 20.44 -10.01 14.09
CA LYS A 36 20.49 -11.05 13.06
C LYS A 36 19.16 -11.79 12.90
N VAL A 37 18.05 -11.05 12.98
CA VAL A 37 16.69 -11.57 12.73
C VAL A 37 15.90 -10.61 11.83
N PHE A 38 14.86 -11.12 11.19
CA PHE A 38 13.87 -10.29 10.50
C PHE A 38 12.85 -9.76 11.51
N GLU A 39 12.72 -8.44 11.56
CA GLU A 39 11.80 -7.73 12.44
C GLU A 39 10.59 -7.21 11.65
N LYS A 40 9.40 -7.36 12.23
CA LYS A 40 8.15 -6.89 11.65
C LYS A 40 8.17 -5.37 11.47
N GLN A 41 7.74 -4.89 10.30
CA GLN A 41 7.70 -3.45 10.01
C GLN A 41 6.27 -2.97 9.78
N TYR A 42 5.62 -3.49 8.74
CA TYR A 42 4.26 -3.10 8.36
C TYR A 42 3.63 -4.18 7.47
N CYS A 43 2.31 -4.10 7.29
CA CYS A 43 1.57 -4.83 6.30
C CYS A 43 0.91 -3.87 5.31
N LEU A 44 0.77 -4.33 4.07
CA LEU A 44 -0.17 -3.78 3.11
C LEU A 44 -1.36 -4.73 3.04
N ASN A 45 -2.54 -4.27 3.46
CA ASN A 45 -3.79 -5.01 3.38
C ASN A 45 -4.53 -4.59 2.11
N ILE A 46 -4.86 -5.54 1.25
CA ILE A 46 -5.43 -5.28 -0.07
C ILE A 46 -6.85 -5.83 -0.09
N THR A 47 -7.80 -4.99 -0.45
CA THR A 47 -9.21 -5.36 -0.62
C THR A 47 -9.63 -5.10 -2.05
N TYR A 48 -10.28 -6.08 -2.66
CA TYR A 48 -10.78 -6.03 -4.03
C TYR A 48 -12.30 -5.99 -4.04
N ASN A 49 -12.85 -4.94 -4.65
CA ASN A 49 -14.26 -4.76 -4.95
C ASN A 49 -14.44 -4.70 -6.48
N ALA A 50 -15.69 -4.73 -6.95
CA ALA A 50 -15.99 -4.83 -8.39
C ALA A 50 -15.37 -3.70 -9.25
N GLN A 51 -15.26 -2.49 -8.70
CA GLN A 51 -14.74 -1.31 -9.40
C GLN A 51 -13.63 -0.59 -8.62
N GLU A 52 -13.18 -1.17 -7.51
CA GLU A 52 -12.26 -0.52 -6.59
C GLU A 52 -11.27 -1.54 -6.01
N THR A 53 -10.01 -1.14 -5.91
CA THR A 53 -9.01 -1.82 -5.07
C THR A 53 -8.50 -0.84 -4.02
N SER A 54 -8.59 -1.20 -2.75
CA SER A 54 -8.02 -0.40 -1.66
C SER A 54 -6.80 -1.09 -1.07
N ILE A 55 -5.75 -0.32 -0.79
CA ILE A 55 -4.52 -0.76 -0.13
C ILE A 55 -4.35 0.05 1.14
N GLU A 56 -4.39 -0.60 2.30
CA GLU A 56 -4.17 0.02 3.60
C GLU A 56 -2.78 -0.32 4.14
N TYR A 57 -2.04 0.70 4.56
CA TYR A 57 -0.77 0.58 5.26
C TYR A 57 -1.02 0.55 6.77
N THR A 58 -0.59 -0.55 7.41
CA THR A 58 -0.69 -0.73 8.86
C THR A 58 0.68 -1.09 9.43
N ALA A 59 1.22 -0.24 10.29
CA ALA A 59 2.51 -0.46 10.93
C ALA A 59 2.41 -1.48 12.07
N TRP A 60 3.53 -2.17 12.33
CA TRP A 60 3.70 -3.01 13.49
C TRP A 60 3.70 -2.17 14.77
N ASP A 61 2.80 -2.48 15.70
CA ASP A 61 2.76 -1.87 17.02
C ASP A 61 3.36 -2.85 18.04
N ASN A 62 4.53 -2.48 18.56
CA ASN A 62 5.22 -3.28 19.57
C ASN A 62 4.46 -3.36 20.90
N LYS A 63 3.54 -2.43 21.18
CA LYS A 63 2.74 -2.43 22.42
C LYS A 63 1.65 -3.50 22.36
N THR A 64 1.00 -3.62 21.21
CA THR A 64 -0.11 -4.58 21.01
C THR A 64 0.39 -5.92 20.48
N GLY A 65 1.59 -5.97 19.90
CA GLY A 65 2.10 -7.16 19.23
C GLY A 65 1.32 -7.48 17.96
N ALA A 66 0.78 -6.47 17.28
CA ALA A 66 -0.05 -6.61 16.10
C ALA A 66 0.21 -5.51 15.07
N TYR A 67 -0.17 -5.77 13.82
CA TYR A 67 -0.31 -4.72 12.82
C TYR A 67 -1.60 -3.97 13.07
N SER A 68 -1.55 -2.94 13.92
CA SER A 68 -2.74 -2.18 14.35
C SER A 68 -2.61 -0.66 14.18
N ASP A 69 -1.43 -0.15 13.82
CA ASP A 69 -1.21 1.28 13.63
C ASP A 69 -1.42 1.68 12.16
N SER A 70 -2.67 1.85 11.75
CA SER A 70 -3.03 2.30 10.41
C SER A 70 -2.60 3.74 10.18
N ARG A 71 -1.98 4.01 9.03
CA ARG A 71 -1.38 5.34 8.74
C ARG A 71 -1.80 5.93 7.41
N ALA A 72 -1.92 5.10 6.38
CA ALA A 72 -2.20 5.55 5.02
C ALA A 72 -3.06 4.53 4.30
N LYS A 73 -3.85 5.02 3.34
CA LYS A 73 -4.67 4.19 2.47
C LYS A 73 -4.62 4.74 1.05
N ALA A 74 -4.45 3.88 0.06
CA ALA A 74 -4.62 4.21 -1.34
C ALA A 74 -5.84 3.49 -1.89
N VAL A 75 -6.62 4.18 -2.72
CA VAL A 75 -7.80 3.63 -3.37
C VAL A 75 -7.67 3.84 -4.87
N TYR A 76 -7.90 2.75 -5.60
CA TYR A 76 -7.79 2.65 -7.04
C TYR A 76 -9.17 2.29 -7.57
N GLN A 77 -9.88 3.23 -8.20
CA GLN A 77 -11.25 3.01 -8.67
C GLN A 77 -11.41 3.27 -10.17
N THR A 78 -12.13 2.40 -10.87
CA THR A 78 -12.54 2.66 -12.26
C THR A 78 -13.76 3.58 -12.26
N THR A 79 -13.86 4.49 -13.24
CA THR A 79 -15.06 5.33 -13.37
C THR A 79 -16.25 4.48 -13.81
N ASN A 80 -17.48 4.91 -13.49
CA ASN A 80 -18.74 4.19 -13.79
C ASN A 80 -18.93 3.83 -15.28
N ALA A 81 -18.16 4.44 -16.19
CA ALA A 81 -18.20 4.15 -17.62
C ALA A 81 -17.01 3.28 -18.11
N GLY A 82 -16.09 2.88 -17.24
CA GLY A 82 -14.82 2.24 -17.64
C GLY A 82 -13.89 3.16 -18.46
N GLN A 83 -14.23 4.44 -18.57
CA GLN A 83 -13.55 5.45 -19.38
C GLN A 83 -12.44 6.17 -18.63
N GLY A 84 -12.08 5.69 -17.45
CA GLY A 84 -11.01 6.28 -16.65
C GLY A 84 -10.79 5.56 -15.35
N PHE A 85 -9.86 6.10 -14.59
CA PHE A 85 -9.34 5.55 -13.37
C PHE A 85 -8.99 6.69 -12.40
N ASN A 86 -9.43 6.61 -11.15
CA ASN A 86 -9.08 7.57 -10.12
C ASN A 86 -8.16 6.93 -9.08
N TYR A 87 -7.10 7.65 -8.73
CA TYR A 87 -6.25 7.41 -7.57
C TYR A 87 -6.64 8.37 -6.44
N LEU A 88 -6.95 7.81 -5.28
CA LEU A 88 -7.16 8.57 -4.04
C LEU A 88 -6.16 8.09 -3.00
N SER A 89 -5.51 9.02 -2.30
CA SER A 89 -4.72 8.69 -1.11
C SER A 89 -5.28 9.38 0.10
N TYR A 90 -5.29 8.65 1.21
CA TYR A 90 -5.79 9.10 2.50
C TYR A 90 -4.71 8.92 3.56
N GLU A 91 -4.74 9.82 4.54
CA GLU A 91 -3.95 9.72 5.76
C GLU A 91 -4.88 9.51 6.95
N TRP A 92 -4.46 8.68 7.90
CA TRP A 92 -5.25 8.40 9.09
C TRP A 92 -5.18 9.57 10.08
N ASN A 93 -6.30 10.23 10.33
CA ASN A 93 -6.40 11.24 11.36
C ASN A 93 -6.74 10.58 12.70
N LYS A 94 -5.72 10.40 13.55
CA LYS A 94 -5.88 9.83 14.89
C LYS A 94 -6.78 10.66 15.82
N LYS A 95 -6.88 11.98 15.62
CA LYS A 95 -7.71 12.85 16.47
C LYS A 95 -9.19 12.71 16.14
N GLU A 96 -9.49 12.62 14.85
CA GLU A 96 -10.86 12.50 14.33
C GLU A 96 -11.31 11.04 14.19
N ASN A 97 -10.38 10.10 14.37
CA ASN A 97 -10.59 8.66 14.17
C ASN A 97 -11.17 8.35 12.79
N ASN A 98 -10.66 9.02 11.75
CA ASN A 98 -11.17 8.92 10.39
C ASN A 98 -10.06 9.11 9.33
N TRP A 99 -10.35 8.71 8.10
CA TRP A 99 -9.51 8.92 6.93
C TRP A 99 -9.73 10.29 6.33
N ASN A 100 -8.66 11.07 6.17
CA ASN A 100 -8.70 12.36 5.50
C ASN A 100 -8.09 12.24 4.10
N LEU A 101 -8.77 12.78 3.08
CA LEU A 101 -8.28 12.77 1.71
C LEU A 101 -7.02 13.66 1.62
N ALA A 102 -5.91 13.06 1.21
CA ALA A 102 -4.64 13.74 1.03
C ALA A 102 -4.36 14.10 -0.43
N LYS A 103 -4.77 13.24 -1.37
CA LYS A 103 -4.60 13.48 -2.81
C LYS A 103 -5.67 12.76 -3.61
N GLU A 104 -6.07 13.40 -4.69
CA GLU A 104 -6.90 12.82 -5.74
C GLU A 104 -6.23 13.06 -7.10
N HIS A 105 -6.30 12.06 -7.97
CA HIS A 105 -5.84 12.17 -9.35
C HIS A 105 -6.71 11.32 -10.26
N ALA A 106 -7.36 11.96 -11.22
CA ALA A 106 -8.19 11.29 -12.23
C ALA A 106 -7.38 11.10 -13.52
N ILE A 107 -7.50 9.91 -14.12
CA ILE A 107 -6.91 9.54 -15.40
C ILE A 107 -8.07 9.13 -16.31
N LEU A 108 -8.23 9.78 -17.46
CA LEU A 108 -9.29 9.45 -18.41
C LEU A 108 -8.70 8.70 -19.61
N TYR A 109 -9.32 7.57 -19.98
CA TYR A 109 -9.01 6.83 -21.19
C TYR A 109 -9.64 7.56 -22.38
N GLY A 110 -8.93 8.56 -22.91
CA GLY A 110 -9.41 9.34 -24.06
C GLY A 110 -8.90 10.77 -24.17
N ASP A 111 -7.73 11.11 -23.63
CA ASP A 111 -7.07 12.40 -23.87
C ASP A 111 -6.58 12.51 -25.34
N ASN A 112 -7.54 12.57 -26.25
CA ASN A 112 -7.43 13.25 -27.54
C ASN A 112 -7.80 14.75 -27.38
N ALA A 113 -7.92 15.26 -26.15
CA ALA A 113 -7.99 16.69 -25.89
C ALA A 113 -6.59 17.31 -26.01
N LEU A 114 -6.15 17.42 -27.26
CA LEU A 114 -5.52 18.59 -27.86
C LEU A 114 -4.51 19.36 -26.98
N MET A 115 -3.26 19.32 -27.44
CA MET A 115 -2.43 20.52 -27.42
C MET A 115 -3.19 21.67 -28.08
N ALA A 116 -3.85 22.49 -27.28
CA ALA A 116 -4.39 23.76 -27.69
C ALA A 116 -4.46 24.67 -26.47
N ASP A 117 -3.30 25.13 -26.01
CA ASP A 117 -3.19 26.54 -25.63
C ASP A 117 -2.00 27.12 -26.41
N LYS A 118 -2.34 28.16 -27.19
CA LYS A 118 -1.45 29.04 -27.94
C LYS A 118 -1.09 30.23 -27.08
#